data_AF-G8S961-F1
#
_entry.id   AF-G8S961-F1
#
_cell.length_a   1.000
_cell.length_b   1.000
_cell.length_c   1.000
_cell.angle_alpha   90.00
_cell.angle_beta   90.00
_cell.angle_gamma   90.00
#
_symmetry.space_group_name_H-M   'P 1'
#
loop_
_entity.id
_entity.type
_entity.pdbx_description
1 polymer ?
#
loop_
_entity_poly.entity_id
_entity_poly.type
_entity_poly.pdbx_seq_one_letter_code
_entity_poly.pdbx_strand_id
1 'polypeptide(L)'
;MNGRARTWRWTLHRAPAAPEALSLLLDQVRGIGLRNPAHAAEHLLSLLAAGPYFDRGIEAELWILLAELLNQQDDITTGLTAVHRAAQLLETDARTDWSRLITLLGVSADLSVQADDSSAVEVCDHYLSVITNTHAADPQRLITGRALRAAAAYHRRCDYGRSQLDSLCRVASRHSPMKQMLEAGVEAMRDRCRGVLPPTPTRIPALPGGLLNPHLSRADPDFFAYRIWHVRTRGHHCD
;
A
#
# COMPACT_ATOMS: atom_id res chain seq x y z
N MET A 1 30.12 -22.91 11.05
CA MET A 1 29.62 -21.73 11.81
C MET A 1 28.14 -21.97 12.11
N ASN A 2 27.82 -22.35 13.35
CA ASN A 2 26.48 -22.77 13.76
C ASN A 2 25.63 -21.55 14.15
N GLY A 3 24.81 -21.05 13.23
CA GLY A 3 23.80 -20.03 13.51
C GLY A 3 22.61 -20.67 14.21
N ARG A 4 22.49 -20.49 15.53
CA ARG A 4 21.30 -20.91 16.30
C ARG A 4 20.10 -20.07 15.85
N ALA A 5 19.16 -20.68 15.13
CA ALA A 5 17.83 -20.12 14.93
C ALA A 5 17.15 -20.01 16.31
N ARG A 6 17.02 -18.79 16.84
CA ARG A 6 16.19 -18.54 18.03
C ARG A 6 14.74 -18.69 17.61
N THR A 7 14.15 -19.84 17.92
CA THR A 7 12.71 -20.04 17.88
C THR A 7 12.08 -19.24 19.02
N TRP A 8 11.58 -18.04 18.72
CA TRP A 8 10.81 -17.24 19.66
C TRP A 8 9.42 -17.87 19.81
N ARG A 9 9.24 -18.68 20.87
CA ARG A 9 7.94 -19.23 21.25
C ARG A 9 7.18 -18.15 22.03
N TRP A 10 6.17 -17.54 21.40
CA TRP A 10 5.27 -16.62 22.07
C TRP A 10 4.18 -17.42 22.80
N THR A 11 4.31 -17.56 24.12
CA THR A 11 3.20 -18.00 24.97
C THR A 11 2.26 -16.81 25.21
N LEU A 12 1.32 -16.60 24.29
CA LEU A 12 0.18 -15.71 24.49
C LEU A 12 -0.75 -16.33 25.54
N HIS A 13 -0.59 -15.93 26.79
CA HIS A 13 -1.58 -16.20 27.83
C HIS A 13 -2.81 -15.31 27.61
N ARG A 14 -3.99 -15.89 27.86
CA ARG A 14 -5.36 -15.41 27.61
C ARG A 14 -5.75 -14.10 28.33
N ALA A 15 -5.09 -12.99 28.04
CA ALA A 15 -5.55 -11.66 28.46
C ALA A 15 -6.02 -10.88 27.22
N PRO A 16 -7.08 -10.04 27.32
CA PRO A 16 -7.32 -9.02 26.31
C PRO A 16 -6.04 -8.19 26.24
N ALA A 17 -5.34 -8.27 25.10
CA ALA A 17 -4.06 -7.59 24.95
C ALA A 17 -4.30 -6.10 25.21
N ALA A 18 -3.61 -5.54 26.21
CA ALA A 18 -3.61 -4.10 26.42
C ALA A 18 -3.22 -3.42 25.09
N PRO A 19 -3.82 -2.28 24.71
CA PRO A 19 -3.54 -1.58 23.46
C PRO A 19 -2.03 -1.40 23.17
N GLU A 20 -1.22 -1.26 24.22
CA GLU A 20 0.24 -1.18 24.18
C GLU A 20 0.91 -2.46 23.66
N ALA A 21 0.46 -3.64 24.09
CA ALA A 21 1.00 -4.93 23.64
C ALA A 21 0.73 -5.16 22.15
N LEU A 22 -0.39 -4.64 21.65
CA LEU A 22 -0.70 -4.68 20.23
C LEU A 22 0.15 -3.70 19.41
N SER A 23 0.34 -2.47 19.89
CA SER A 23 1.22 -1.51 19.22
C SER A 23 2.62 -2.11 19.07
N LEU A 24 3.13 -2.76 20.12
CA LEU A 24 4.41 -3.48 20.09
C LEU A 24 4.41 -4.63 19.07
N LEU A 25 3.32 -5.40 18.98
CA LEU A 25 3.18 -6.47 17.99
C LEU A 25 3.22 -5.91 16.57
N LEU A 26 2.44 -4.86 16.28
CA LEU A 26 2.42 -4.22 14.96
C LEU A 26 3.79 -3.66 14.60
N ASP A 27 4.48 -3.00 15.53
CA ASP A 27 5.82 -2.47 15.29
C ASP A 27 6.86 -3.58 15.07
N GLN A 28 6.74 -4.69 15.80
CA GLN A 28 7.59 -5.85 15.59
C GLN A 28 7.35 -6.48 14.22
N VAL A 29 6.09 -6.68 13.83
CA VAL A 29 5.74 -7.25 12.51
C VAL A 29 6.18 -6.31 11.40
N ARG A 30 5.98 -5.00 11.51
CA ARG A 30 6.51 -3.99 10.58
C ARG A 30 8.03 -4.08 10.46
N GLY A 31 8.73 -4.15 11.59
CA GLY A 31 10.19 -4.26 11.62
C GLY A 31 10.71 -5.54 10.94
N ILE A 32 10.00 -6.66 11.07
CA ILE A 32 10.30 -7.89 10.33
C ILE A 32 9.94 -7.72 8.85
N GLY A 33 8.76 -7.18 8.55
CA GLY A 33 8.22 -6.98 7.21
C GLY A 33 9.12 -6.18 6.29
N LEU A 34 9.68 -5.08 6.80
CA LEU A 34 10.64 -4.24 6.06
C LEU A 34 11.94 -4.98 5.69
N ARG A 35 12.26 -6.10 6.35
CA ARG A 35 13.46 -6.91 6.07
C ARG A 35 13.14 -8.21 5.33
N ASN A 36 12.02 -8.84 5.65
CA ASN A 36 11.58 -10.11 5.12
C ASN A 36 10.03 -10.15 5.08
N PRO A 37 9.42 -9.64 4.01
CA PRO A 37 7.97 -9.53 3.92
C PRO A 37 7.27 -10.89 3.91
N ALA A 38 7.87 -11.91 3.27
CA ALA A 38 7.36 -13.27 3.24
C ALA A 38 7.23 -13.86 4.64
N HIS A 39 8.30 -13.77 5.43
CA HIS A 39 8.27 -14.28 6.80
C HIS A 39 7.26 -13.54 7.69
N ALA A 40 7.14 -12.21 7.53
CA ALA A 40 6.14 -11.44 8.27
C ALA A 40 4.70 -11.83 7.87
N ALA A 41 4.44 -12.06 6.58
CA ALA A 41 3.14 -12.51 6.09
C ALA A 41 2.77 -13.89 6.64
N GLU A 42 3.70 -14.86 6.65
CA GLU A 42 3.50 -16.19 7.24
C GLU A 42 3.15 -16.11 8.73
N HIS A 43 3.85 -15.25 9.48
CA HIS A 43 3.56 -15.02 10.90
C HIS A 43 2.18 -14.40 11.10
N LEU A 44 1.80 -13.41 10.29
CA LEU A 44 0.47 -12.79 10.38
C LEU A 44 -0.63 -13.78 10.03
N LEU A 45 -0.46 -14.60 8.99
CA LEU A 45 -1.43 -15.65 8.64
C LEU A 45 -1.60 -16.65 9.79
N SER A 46 -0.49 -17.07 10.41
CA SER A 46 -0.52 -17.95 11.57
C SER A 46 -1.25 -17.31 12.76
N LEU A 47 -1.03 -16.01 12.98
CA LEU A 47 -1.68 -15.24 14.03
C LEU A 47 -3.19 -15.09 13.78
N LEU A 48 -3.60 -14.73 12.57
CA LEU A 48 -4.99 -14.58 12.16
C LEU A 48 -5.74 -15.92 12.18
N ALA A 49 -5.06 -17.02 11.83
CA ALA A 49 -5.63 -18.37 11.88
C ALA A 49 -5.85 -18.88 13.31
N ALA A 50 -5.13 -18.36 14.31
CA ALA A 50 -5.24 -18.80 15.70
C ALA A 50 -6.56 -18.40 16.38
N GLY A 51 -7.43 -17.63 15.72
CA GLY A 51 -8.81 -17.37 16.15
C GLY A 51 -9.00 -16.09 16.98
N PRO A 52 -10.24 -15.85 17.48
CA PRO A 52 -10.83 -14.52 17.66
C PRO A 52 -10.43 -13.85 18.98
N TYR A 53 -9.13 -13.67 19.19
CA TYR A 53 -8.60 -12.96 20.37
C TYR A 53 -8.48 -11.46 20.16
N PHE A 54 -8.76 -10.97 18.95
CA PHE A 54 -8.62 -9.56 18.59
C PHE A 54 -9.97 -8.85 18.59
N ASP A 55 -9.93 -7.59 19.00
CA ASP A 55 -10.98 -6.64 18.63
C ASP A 55 -11.06 -6.52 17.10
N ARG A 56 -12.25 -6.23 16.54
CA ARG A 56 -12.45 -6.18 15.08
C ARG A 56 -11.58 -5.13 14.40
N GLY A 57 -11.37 -3.98 15.03
CA GLY A 57 -10.51 -2.93 14.48
C GLY A 57 -9.05 -3.38 14.41
N ILE A 58 -8.61 -4.14 15.40
CA ILE A 58 -7.27 -4.74 15.44
C ILE A 58 -7.12 -5.78 14.33
N GLU A 59 -8.08 -6.69 14.23
CA GLU A 59 -8.07 -7.73 13.21
C GLU A 59 -8.03 -7.12 11.80
N ALA A 60 -8.80 -6.05 11.57
CA ALA A 60 -8.76 -5.31 10.32
C ALA A 60 -7.36 -4.72 10.02
N GLU A 61 -6.69 -4.12 11.00
CA GLU A 61 -5.32 -3.62 10.82
C GLU A 61 -4.32 -4.73 10.47
N LEU A 62 -4.45 -5.91 11.08
CA LEU A 62 -3.61 -7.07 10.76
C LEU A 62 -3.84 -7.55 9.32
N TRP A 63 -5.09 -7.57 8.86
CA TRP A 63 -5.43 -7.87 7.46
C TRP A 63 -4.90 -6.81 6.48
N ILE A 64 -4.97 -5.52 6.83
CA ILE A 64 -4.39 -4.43 6.02
C ILE A 64 -2.86 -4.59 5.93
N LEU A 65 -2.19 -4.86 7.05
CA LEU A 65 -0.74 -5.05 7.08
C LEU A 65 -0.33 -6.28 6.26
N LEU A 66 -1.10 -7.37 6.37
CA LEU A 66 -0.89 -8.56 5.55
C LEU A 66 -1.03 -8.24 4.05
N ALA A 67 -2.04 -7.45 3.66
CA ALA A 67 -2.22 -7.03 2.27
C ALA A 67 -1.00 -6.26 1.74
N GLU A 68 -0.43 -5.35 2.51
CA GLU A 68 0.81 -4.63 2.12
C GLU A 68 2.02 -5.57 2.02
N LEU A 69 2.17 -6.52 2.94
CA LEU A 69 3.26 -7.50 2.91
C LEU A 69 3.16 -8.45 1.71
N LEU A 70 1.94 -8.84 1.34
CA LEU A 70 1.68 -9.65 0.14
C LEU A 70 1.92 -8.83 -1.13
N ASN A 71 1.54 -7.55 -1.13
CA ASN A 71 1.89 -6.63 -2.21
C ASN A 71 3.40 -6.52 -2.39
N GLN A 72 4.17 -6.47 -1.29
CA GLN A 72 5.63 -6.45 -1.37
C GLN A 72 6.27 -7.72 -1.97
N GLN A 73 5.51 -8.81 -2.03
CA GLN A 73 5.90 -10.09 -2.62
C GLN A 73 5.32 -10.31 -4.02
N ASP A 74 4.64 -9.30 -4.58
CA ASP A 74 3.88 -9.41 -5.84
C ASP A 74 2.73 -10.46 -5.81
N ASP A 75 2.27 -10.84 -4.61
CA ASP A 75 1.08 -11.68 -4.42
C ASP A 75 -0.20 -10.83 -4.33
N ILE A 76 -0.53 -10.22 -5.47
CA ILE A 76 -1.63 -9.26 -5.60
C ILE A 76 -2.99 -9.90 -5.32
N THR A 77 -3.21 -11.14 -5.77
CA THR A 77 -4.47 -11.85 -5.61
C THR A 77 -4.77 -12.14 -4.14
N THR A 78 -3.79 -12.66 -3.40
CA THR A 78 -3.97 -12.89 -1.95
C THR A 78 -4.06 -11.55 -1.21
N GLY A 79 -3.30 -10.53 -1.64
CA GLY A 79 -3.38 -9.17 -1.09
C GLY A 79 -4.79 -8.57 -1.19
N LEU A 80 -5.44 -8.67 -2.35
CA LEU A 80 -6.83 -8.21 -2.54
C LEU A 80 -7.83 -9.00 -1.68
N THR A 81 -7.60 -10.30 -1.48
CA THR A 81 -8.41 -11.11 -0.56
C THR A 81 -8.28 -10.60 0.88
N ALA A 82 -7.06 -10.25 1.32
CA ALA A 82 -6.82 -9.66 2.63
C ALA A 82 -7.49 -8.28 2.80
N VAL A 83 -7.44 -7.42 1.76
CA VAL A 83 -8.21 -6.15 1.72
C VAL A 83 -9.70 -6.38 1.91
N HIS A 84 -10.28 -7.36 1.20
CA HIS A 84 -11.71 -7.67 1.33
C HIS A 84 -12.07 -8.12 2.74
N ARG A 85 -11.23 -8.94 3.40
CA ARG A 85 -11.43 -9.34 4.80
C ARG A 85 -11.39 -8.15 5.75
N ALA A 86 -10.44 -7.24 5.59
CA ALA A 86 -10.37 -6.01 6.39
C ALA A 86 -11.63 -5.13 6.20
N ALA A 87 -12.13 -5.00 4.96
CA ALA A 87 -13.34 -4.24 4.67
C ALA A 87 -14.57 -4.80 5.41
N GLN A 88 -14.79 -6.12 5.36
CA GLN A 88 -15.89 -6.79 6.07
C GLN A 88 -15.88 -6.52 7.59
N LEU A 89 -14.68 -6.48 8.18
CA LEU A 89 -14.52 -6.19 9.60
C LEU A 89 -14.87 -4.73 9.94
N LEU A 90 -14.46 -3.77 9.09
CA LEU A 90 -14.74 -2.35 9.31
C LEU A 90 -16.19 -1.95 9.00
N GLU A 91 -16.85 -2.58 8.02
CA GLU A 91 -18.26 -2.32 7.68
C GLU A 91 -19.23 -2.65 8.83
N THR A 92 -18.85 -3.63 9.65
CA THR A 92 -19.69 -4.12 10.75
C THR A 92 -19.42 -3.42 12.08
N ASP A 93 -18.44 -2.51 12.12
CA ASP A 93 -18.15 -1.70 13.30
C ASP A 93 -19.04 -0.44 13.30
N ALA A 94 -19.79 -0.24 14.38
CA ALA A 94 -20.67 0.91 14.55
C ALA A 94 -19.91 2.25 14.67
N ARG A 95 -18.59 2.21 14.90
CA ARG A 95 -17.72 3.38 14.93
C ARG A 95 -16.80 3.37 13.73
N THR A 96 -17.05 4.25 12.77
CA THR A 96 -16.15 4.43 11.64
C THR A 96 -14.83 5.05 12.11
N ASP A 97 -13.80 4.21 12.25
CA ASP A 97 -12.42 4.69 12.37
C ASP A 97 -11.92 5.12 10.98
N TRP A 98 -12.02 6.41 10.71
CA TRP A 98 -11.61 7.02 9.44
C TRP A 98 -10.14 6.75 9.11
N SER A 99 -9.26 6.66 10.11
CA SER A 99 -7.83 6.42 9.88
C SER A 99 -7.59 5.01 9.31
N ARG A 100 -8.27 4.01 9.88
CA ARG A 100 -8.22 2.62 9.38
C ARG A 100 -8.83 2.51 7.99
N LEU A 101 -9.99 3.12 7.78
CA LEU A 101 -10.66 3.10 6.48
C LEU A 101 -9.81 3.76 5.39
N ILE A 102 -9.22 4.94 5.66
CA ILE A 102 -8.33 5.62 4.72
C ILE A 102 -7.12 4.75 4.38
N THR A 103 -6.50 4.10 5.37
CA THR A 103 -5.36 3.21 5.14
C THR A 103 -5.77 1.99 4.29
N LEU A 104 -6.89 1.34 4.62
CA LEU A 104 -7.45 0.23 3.85
C LEU A 104 -7.69 0.62 2.38
N LEU A 105 -8.34 1.75 2.14
CA LEU A 105 -8.65 2.24 0.80
C LEU A 105 -7.38 2.61 0.02
N GLY A 106 -6.37 3.17 0.68
CA GLY A 106 -5.06 3.41 0.07
C GLY A 106 -4.37 2.14 -0.39
N VAL A 107 -4.36 1.09 0.46
CA VAL A 107 -3.79 -0.23 0.12
C VAL A 107 -4.59 -0.91 -0.99
N SER A 108 -5.92 -0.81 -0.96
CA SER A 108 -6.82 -1.31 -2.00
C SER A 108 -6.54 -0.64 -3.36
N ALA A 109 -6.40 0.70 -3.36
CA ALA A 109 -6.07 1.46 -4.56
C ALA A 109 -4.71 1.05 -5.13
N ASP A 110 -3.68 0.94 -4.28
CA ASP A 110 -2.33 0.53 -4.67
C ASP A 110 -2.30 -0.86 -5.33
N LEU A 111 -2.93 -1.86 -4.69
CA LEU A 111 -3.07 -3.20 -5.23
C LEU A 111 -3.85 -3.22 -6.55
N SER A 112 -4.92 -2.43 -6.67
CA SER A 112 -5.74 -2.34 -7.89
C SER A 112 -4.94 -1.74 -9.06
N VAL A 113 -4.11 -0.72 -8.79
CA VAL A 113 -3.20 -0.15 -9.80
C VAL A 113 -2.18 -1.20 -10.25
N GLN A 114 -1.57 -1.93 -9.32
CA GLN A 114 -0.57 -2.95 -9.65
C GLN A 114 -1.18 -4.15 -10.39
N ALA A 115 -2.42 -4.52 -10.07
CA ALA A 115 -3.17 -5.58 -10.74
C ALA A 115 -3.54 -5.26 -12.20
N ASP A 116 -3.42 -4.00 -12.63
CA ASP A 116 -4.14 -3.46 -13.79
C ASP A 116 -5.64 -3.70 -13.74
N ASP A 117 -6.28 -3.56 -12.58
CA ASP A 117 -7.72 -3.79 -12.50
C ASP A 117 -8.49 -2.72 -13.32
N SER A 118 -9.52 -3.12 -14.07
CA SER A 118 -10.39 -2.18 -14.81
C SER A 118 -11.03 -1.12 -13.90
N SER A 119 -11.27 -1.47 -12.64
CA SER A 119 -11.85 -0.62 -11.60
C SER A 119 -10.81 0.25 -10.87
N ALA A 120 -9.51 0.14 -11.18
CA ALA A 120 -8.46 0.84 -10.41
C ALA A 120 -8.67 2.36 -10.31
N VAL A 121 -9.19 3.00 -11.36
CA VAL A 121 -9.55 4.43 -11.34
C VAL A 121 -10.69 4.70 -10.35
N GLU A 122 -11.74 3.88 -10.35
CA GLU A 122 -12.89 4.02 -9.45
C GLU A 122 -12.50 3.80 -7.99
N VAL A 123 -11.64 2.81 -7.71
CA VAL A 123 -11.10 2.57 -6.36
C VAL A 123 -10.29 3.78 -5.88
N CYS A 124 -9.44 4.36 -6.75
CA CYS A 124 -8.71 5.58 -6.44
C CYS A 124 -9.63 6.78 -6.20
N ASP A 125 -10.71 6.92 -6.99
CA ASP A 125 -11.70 7.99 -6.83
C ASP A 125 -12.48 7.83 -5.51
N HIS A 126 -12.80 6.60 -5.11
CA HIS A 126 -13.41 6.32 -3.81
C HIS A 126 -12.46 6.68 -2.65
N TYR A 127 -11.18 6.27 -2.73
CA TYR A 127 -10.16 6.65 -1.77
C TYR A 127 -10.04 8.18 -1.63
N LEU A 128 -9.98 8.91 -2.75
CA LEU A 128 -9.89 10.37 -2.76
C LEU A 128 -11.14 11.04 -2.18
N SER A 129 -12.34 10.50 -2.48
CA SER A 129 -13.59 10.99 -1.92
C SER A 129 -13.59 10.86 -0.40
N VAL A 130 -13.18 9.71 0.15
CA VAL A 130 -13.13 9.51 1.60
C VAL A 130 -12.14 10.47 2.25
N ILE A 131 -10.90 10.60 1.74
CA ILE A 131 -9.91 11.54 2.30
C ILE A 131 -10.44 12.98 2.28
N THR A 132 -11.06 13.40 1.18
CA THR A 132 -11.54 14.78 1.00
C THR A 132 -12.69 15.12 1.97
N ASN A 133 -13.54 14.14 2.29
CA ASN A 133 -14.70 14.34 3.15
C ASN A 133 -14.38 14.16 4.64
N THR A 134 -13.18 13.69 5.01
CA THR A 134 -12.73 13.68 6.41
C THR A 134 -12.39 15.08 6.92
N HIS A 135 -12.75 15.38 8.17
CA HIS A 135 -12.57 16.70 8.81
C HIS A 135 -11.13 17.23 8.88
N ALA A 136 -10.12 16.39 8.62
CA ALA A 136 -8.72 16.76 8.56
C ALA A 136 -8.02 16.03 7.40
N ALA A 137 -8.37 16.38 6.16
CA ALA A 137 -7.75 15.80 4.98
C ALA A 137 -6.23 16.01 4.99
N ASP A 138 -5.47 14.92 5.10
CA ASP A 138 -4.01 14.95 5.04
C ASP A 138 -3.57 15.29 3.61
N PRO A 139 -2.90 16.45 3.38
CA PRO A 139 -2.49 16.86 2.05
C PRO A 139 -1.56 15.86 1.35
N GLN A 140 -0.72 15.14 2.11
CA GLN A 140 0.20 14.16 1.55
C GLN A 140 -0.53 12.88 1.09
N ARG A 141 -1.58 12.46 1.82
CA ARG A 141 -2.45 11.38 1.36
C ARG A 141 -3.23 11.75 0.11
N LEU A 142 -3.72 13.00 0.01
CA LEU A 142 -4.37 13.50 -1.19
C LEU A 142 -3.45 13.46 -2.41
N ILE A 143 -2.20 13.91 -2.27
CA ILE A 143 -1.21 13.84 -3.37
C ILE A 143 -0.96 12.39 -3.77
N THR A 144 -0.75 11.51 -2.80
CA THR A 144 -0.51 10.07 -3.04
C THR A 144 -1.70 9.44 -3.77
N GLY A 145 -2.93 9.69 -3.33
CA GLY A 145 -4.14 9.18 -3.97
C GLY A 145 -4.34 9.72 -5.39
N ARG A 146 -4.07 11.00 -5.64
CA ARG A 146 -4.16 11.59 -6.98
C ARG A 146 -3.12 11.01 -7.93
N ALA A 147 -1.93 10.71 -7.42
CA ALA A 147 -0.87 10.11 -8.21
C ALA A 147 -1.13 8.62 -8.49
N LEU A 148 -1.69 7.85 -7.53
CA LEU A 148 -2.22 6.50 -7.80
C LEU A 148 -3.32 6.53 -8.87
N ARG A 149 -4.26 7.47 -8.77
CA ARG A 149 -5.31 7.67 -9.78
C ARG A 149 -4.71 7.99 -11.16
N ALA A 150 -3.70 8.84 -11.22
CA ALA A 150 -3.01 9.18 -12.46
C ALA A 150 -2.29 7.94 -13.06
N ALA A 151 -1.68 7.10 -12.22
CA ALA A 151 -1.08 5.83 -12.64
C ALA A 151 -2.14 4.86 -13.18
N ALA A 152 -3.26 4.67 -12.47
CA ALA A 152 -4.39 3.86 -12.93
C ALA A 152 -4.94 4.35 -14.28
N ALA A 153 -5.10 5.67 -14.42
CA ALA A 153 -5.57 6.29 -15.65
C ALA A 153 -4.55 6.16 -16.81
N TYR A 154 -3.25 6.21 -16.50
CA TYR A 154 -2.18 6.02 -17.48
C TYR A 154 -2.25 4.64 -18.14
N HIS A 155 -2.51 3.58 -17.38
CA HIS A 155 -2.65 2.22 -17.91
C HIS A 155 -3.83 2.05 -18.87
N ARG A 156 -4.79 2.99 -18.87
CA ARG A 156 -5.93 3.02 -19.79
C ARG A 156 -5.72 4.02 -20.94
N ARG A 157 -5.14 5.18 -20.65
CA ARG A 157 -4.94 6.30 -21.58
C ARG A 157 -3.64 7.01 -21.22
N CYS A 158 -2.53 6.62 -21.86
CA CYS A 158 -1.18 7.06 -21.52
C CYS A 158 -1.07 8.59 -21.36
N ASP A 159 -1.54 9.36 -22.35
CA ASP A 159 -1.45 10.83 -22.31
C ASP A 159 -2.26 11.47 -21.17
N TYR A 160 -3.43 10.91 -20.87
CA TYR A 160 -4.30 11.46 -19.83
C TYR A 160 -3.69 11.26 -18.44
N GLY A 161 -3.26 10.03 -18.13
CA GLY A 161 -2.59 9.74 -16.85
C GLY A 161 -1.29 10.53 -16.69
N ARG A 162 -0.48 10.64 -17.76
CA ARG A 162 0.75 11.45 -17.76
C ARG A 162 0.45 12.93 -17.48
N SER A 163 -0.54 13.50 -18.17
CA SER A 163 -0.93 14.90 -17.97
C SER A 163 -1.37 15.18 -16.53
N GLN A 164 -2.09 14.24 -15.91
CA GLN A 164 -2.46 14.36 -14.50
C GLN A 164 -1.25 14.36 -13.57
N LEU A 165 -0.32 13.43 -13.77
CA LEU A 165 0.87 13.33 -12.93
C LEU A 165 1.82 14.53 -13.11
N ASP A 166 2.01 14.99 -14.35
CA ASP A 166 2.76 16.22 -14.66
C ASP A 166 2.14 17.44 -13.95
N SER A 167 0.81 17.54 -13.95
CA SER A 167 0.12 18.63 -13.24
C SER A 167 0.35 18.58 -11.74
N LEU A 168 0.35 17.39 -11.13
CA LEU A 168 0.66 17.20 -9.71
C LEU A 168 2.11 17.58 -9.39
N CYS A 169 3.05 17.18 -10.24
CA CYS A 169 4.47 17.49 -10.07
C CYS A 169 4.74 19.00 -10.07
N ARG A 170 4.05 19.78 -10.93
CA ARG A 170 4.18 21.25 -10.99
C ARG A 170 3.75 21.96 -9.71
N VAL A 171 2.78 21.41 -8.98
CA VAL A 171 2.26 22.02 -7.74
C VAL A 171 2.92 21.47 -6.47
N ALA A 172 3.67 20.36 -6.57
CA ALA A 172 4.40 19.81 -5.44
C ALA A 172 5.60 20.69 -5.04
N SER A 173 5.88 20.78 -3.74
CA SER A 173 7.00 21.56 -3.20
C SER A 173 8.34 21.09 -3.77
N ARG A 174 9.14 22.04 -4.28
CA ARG A 174 10.36 21.80 -5.07
C ARG A 174 11.40 20.87 -4.42
N HIS A 175 11.45 20.80 -3.10
CA HIS A 175 12.45 20.02 -2.35
C HIS A 175 11.82 18.96 -1.45
N SER A 176 10.60 18.49 -1.79
CA SER A 176 9.93 17.44 -1.01
C SER A 176 10.26 16.04 -1.56
N PRO A 177 10.40 15.02 -0.69
CA PRO A 177 10.49 13.62 -1.11
C PRO A 177 9.31 13.19 -1.99
N MET A 178 8.12 13.73 -1.70
CA MET A 178 6.92 13.54 -2.51
C MET A 178 7.12 13.99 -3.96
N LYS A 179 7.75 15.15 -4.19
CA LYS A 179 8.04 15.63 -5.54
C LYS A 179 9.01 14.69 -6.28
N GLN A 180 10.06 14.22 -5.63
CA GLN A 180 11.01 13.27 -6.23
C GLN A 180 10.30 11.99 -6.67
N MET A 181 9.41 11.45 -5.82
CA MET A 181 8.59 10.29 -6.15
C MET A 181 7.65 10.54 -7.34
N LEU A 182 7.03 11.72 -7.43
CA LEU A 182 6.20 12.10 -8.58
C LEU A 182 7.03 12.24 -9.87
N GLU A 183 8.20 12.88 -9.80
CA GLU A 183 9.12 13.04 -10.93
C GLU A 183 9.60 11.69 -11.47
N ALA A 184 9.96 10.76 -10.59
CA ALA A 184 10.31 9.39 -10.96
C ALA A 184 9.14 8.67 -11.66
N GLY A 185 7.91 8.86 -11.20
CA GLY A 185 6.71 8.33 -11.85
C GLY A 185 6.48 8.93 -13.25
N VAL A 186 6.68 10.24 -13.42
CA VAL A 186 6.58 10.91 -14.74
C VAL A 186 7.64 10.37 -15.69
N GLU A 187 8.88 10.21 -15.23
CA GLU A 187 9.95 9.70 -16.08
C GLU A 187 9.68 8.24 -16.47
N ALA A 188 9.22 7.40 -15.54
CA ALA A 188 8.77 6.05 -15.83
C ALA A 188 7.68 6.00 -16.92
N MET A 189 6.70 6.91 -16.88
CA MET A 189 5.67 7.01 -17.91
C MET A 189 6.24 7.37 -19.28
N ARG A 190 7.26 8.24 -19.34
CA ARG A 190 7.93 8.63 -20.60
C ARG A 190 8.78 7.51 -21.17
N ASP A 191 9.57 6.87 -20.33
CA ASP A 191 10.44 5.78 -20.71
C ASP A 191 9.63 4.58 -21.19
N ARG A 192 8.48 4.30 -20.57
CA ARG A 192 7.57 3.23 -21.02
C ARG A 192 7.01 3.52 -22.42
N CYS A 193 6.65 4.78 -22.71
CA CYS A 193 6.27 5.18 -24.06
C CYS A 193 7.41 5.03 -25.08
N ARG A 194 8.68 5.09 -24.65
CA ARG A 194 9.86 4.89 -25.50
C ARG A 194 10.29 3.43 -25.61
N GLY A 195 9.61 2.50 -24.94
CA GLY A 195 9.99 1.09 -24.89
C GLY A 195 11.29 0.83 -24.11
N VAL A 196 11.73 1.77 -23.27
CA VAL A 196 12.87 1.57 -22.37
C VAL A 196 12.43 0.63 -21.25
N LEU A 197 13.24 -0.38 -20.94
CA LEU A 197 12.96 -1.29 -19.83
C LEU A 197 13.58 -0.73 -18.54
N PRO A 198 12.84 -0.75 -17.42
CA PRO A 198 13.36 -0.33 -16.13
C PRO A 198 14.35 -1.37 -15.59
N PRO A 199 15.25 -0.96 -14.68
CA PRO A 199 15.98 -1.92 -13.87
C PRO A 199 15.00 -2.77 -13.05
N THR A 200 15.28 -4.07 -12.90
CA THR A 200 14.49 -4.92 -12.02
C THR A 200 14.67 -4.44 -10.57
N PRO A 201 13.59 -4.06 -9.88
CA PRO A 201 13.68 -3.58 -8.51
C PRO A 201 14.06 -4.74 -7.59
N THR A 202 14.91 -4.45 -6.61
CA THR A 202 15.33 -5.43 -5.59
C THR A 202 14.24 -5.68 -4.56
N ARG A 203 13.29 -4.75 -4.43
CA ARG A 203 12.11 -4.84 -3.57
C ARG A 203 11.00 -3.95 -4.10
N ILE A 204 9.76 -4.33 -3.82
CA ILE A 204 8.59 -3.51 -4.12
C ILE A 204 8.48 -2.41 -3.04
N PRO A 205 8.47 -1.12 -3.41
CA PRO A 205 8.33 -0.04 -2.44
C PRO A 205 6.98 -0.11 -1.70
N ALA A 206 7.02 0.14 -0.38
CA ALA A 206 5.83 0.20 0.45
C ALA A 206 5.01 1.48 0.18
N LEU A 207 3.69 1.39 0.31
CA LEU A 207 2.77 2.52 0.14
C LEU A 207 3.08 3.63 1.17
N PRO A 208 3.38 4.87 0.73
CA PRO A 208 3.46 6.00 1.64
C PRO A 208 2.12 6.23 2.36
N GLY A 209 2.15 6.26 3.70
CA GLY A 209 0.95 6.37 4.53
C GLY A 209 0.23 5.04 4.78
N GLY A 210 0.79 3.92 4.32
CA GLY A 210 0.38 2.57 4.71
C GLY A 210 0.86 2.20 6.12
N LEU A 211 0.56 0.99 6.56
CA LEU A 211 1.05 0.42 7.81
C LEU A 211 2.53 0.03 7.75
N LEU A 212 3.08 -0.34 6.59
CA LEU A 212 4.53 -0.61 6.47
C LEU A 212 5.37 0.66 6.39
N ASN A 213 4.83 1.72 5.80
CA ASN A 213 5.47 3.04 5.73
C ASN A 213 4.50 4.15 6.17
N PRO A 214 4.27 4.31 7.48
CA PRO A 214 3.31 5.30 7.99
C PRO A 214 3.76 6.74 7.76
N HIS A 215 5.05 6.97 7.53
CA HIS A 215 5.61 8.30 7.36
C HIS A 215 5.55 8.75 5.90
N LEU A 216 4.54 9.55 5.58
CA LEU A 216 4.38 10.18 4.26
C LEU A 216 5.55 11.10 3.87
N SER A 217 6.32 11.59 4.85
CA SER A 217 7.55 12.36 4.62
C SER A 217 8.77 11.52 4.23
N ARG A 218 8.68 10.19 4.33
CA ARG A 218 9.72 9.23 3.94
C ARG A 218 9.27 8.40 2.74
N ALA A 219 8.61 9.06 1.79
CA ALA A 219 8.20 8.43 0.54
C ALA A 219 9.44 7.88 -0.19
N ASP A 220 9.37 6.62 -0.60
CA ASP A 220 10.40 6.00 -1.43
C ASP A 220 10.30 6.61 -2.84
N PRO A 221 11.38 7.22 -3.39
CA PRO A 221 11.33 7.88 -4.69
C PRO A 221 10.92 6.92 -5.81
N ASP A 222 11.15 5.61 -5.66
CA ASP A 222 10.87 4.63 -6.70
C ASP A 222 9.43 4.12 -6.68
N PHE A 223 8.61 4.49 -5.70
CA PHE A 223 7.26 3.95 -5.51
C PHE A 223 6.37 4.12 -6.74
N PHE A 224 6.23 5.34 -7.28
CA PHE A 224 5.39 5.54 -8.47
C PHE A 224 6.04 4.99 -9.72
N ALA A 225 7.36 5.09 -9.88
CA ALA A 225 8.07 4.49 -11.00
C ALA A 225 7.75 2.98 -11.08
N TYR A 226 7.84 2.28 -9.95
CA TYR A 226 7.49 0.86 -9.88
C TYR A 226 6.06 0.60 -10.36
N ARG A 227 5.05 1.35 -9.87
CA ARG A 227 3.63 1.14 -10.22
C ARG A 227 3.30 1.49 -11.67
N ILE A 228 4.15 2.26 -12.34
CA ILE A 228 4.06 2.49 -13.79
C ILE A 228 4.68 1.35 -14.58
N TRP A 229 5.77 0.78 -14.08
CA TRP A 229 6.55 -0.23 -14.79
C TRP A 229 6.03 -1.65 -14.66
N HIS A 230 5.63 -2.05 -13.45
CA HIS A 230 5.42 -3.46 -13.08
C HIS A 230 3.96 -3.88 -13.15
N VAL A 231 3.17 -3.23 -14.00
CA VAL A 231 1.80 -3.65 -14.25
C VAL A 231 1.81 -4.87 -15.16
N ARG A 232 1.08 -5.92 -14.76
CA ARG A 232 1.08 -7.25 -15.41
C ARG A 232 0.50 -7.27 -16.84
N THR A 233 0.24 -6.12 -17.45
CA THR A 233 -0.31 -6.04 -18.79
C THR A 233 0.68 -6.52 -19.84
N ARG A 234 0.33 -7.64 -20.47
CA ARG A 234 0.89 -8.13 -21.71
C ARG A 234 0.67 -7.08 -22.80
N GLY A 235 1.71 -6.35 -23.18
CA GLY A 235 1.83 -5.77 -24.53
C GLY A 235 1.04 -4.50 -24.88
N HIS A 236 0.70 -3.63 -23.92
CA HIS A 236 0.22 -2.28 -24.29
C HIS A 236 1.39 -1.39 -24.69
N HIS A 237 1.58 -1.21 -25.99
CA HIS A 237 2.34 -0.09 -26.54
C HIS A 237 1.43 1.15 -26.54
N CYS A 238 1.96 2.27 -26.02
CA CYS A 238 1.31 3.56 -26.19
C CYS A 238 1.60 3.99 -27.64
N ASP A 239 0.61 3.89 -28.51
CA ASP A 239 0.65 4.44 -29.88
C ASP A 239 0.52 5.98 -29.85
#